data_AF-A0A015L9G5-F1
#
_entry.id   AF-A0A015L9G5-F1
#
_cell.length_a   1.000
_cell.length_b   1.000
_cell.length_c   1.000
_cell.angle_alpha   90.00
_cell.angle_beta   90.00
_cell.angle_gamma   90.00
#
_symmetry.space_group_name_H-M   'P 1'
#
loop_
_entity.id
_entity.type
_entity.pdbx_description
1 polymer ?
#
loop_
_entity_poly.entity_id
_entity_poly.type
_entity_poly.pdbx_seq_one_letter_code
_entity_poly.pdbx_strand_id
1 'polypeptide(L)'
;MVIVPRIEYQLAAIVLTKRECENLMTKLSSIIKRRAKLAKSTPNFILYEKEIMGVKHIYDLQIEILCKNLLYQANGNEKLKTLFLIKISQEQKNIWTSKCPGEMKIESKCHHNWILAAIKALNEVNITLCNHEIKNINEDHRIKGGRIDIVEILGKKFIKNSAISRRNKDIMFLEDLLEADGINMLKWKHLCKEKGLNTKGKTPKWFKDIENKILEDGNNIIRKIKKEYIGQVTKSNIHINLFDENEKKGKNQIITWNVEGDFPIFCEDKKKSQSKKCKRIGLHLELVNDKIDINNSPFLKKCKGCDRNIGKKNKGNKECLIYIENEISRIIEKRKEENYIQ
;
A
#
# COMPACT_ATOMS: atom_id res chain seq x y z
N MET A 1 -21.38 42.86 22.51
CA MET A 1 -20.28 42.19 23.25
C MET A 1 -19.18 41.77 22.26
N VAL A 2 -17.99 42.38 22.31
CA VAL A 2 -16.93 42.22 21.27
C VAL A 2 -16.22 40.85 21.30
N ILE A 3 -16.46 40.03 22.33
CA ILE A 3 -15.74 38.77 22.55
C ILE A 3 -16.16 37.67 21.55
N VAL A 4 -17.45 37.57 21.22
CA VAL A 4 -17.96 36.52 20.31
C VAL A 4 -17.41 36.69 18.89
N PRO A 5 -17.44 37.88 18.26
CA PRO A 5 -16.80 38.08 16.95
C PRO A 5 -15.29 37.78 16.94
N ARG A 6 -14.59 38.05 18.06
CA ARG A 6 -13.16 37.70 18.18
C ARG A 6 -12.95 36.19 18.25
N ILE A 7 -13.83 35.46 18.95
CA ILE A 7 -13.79 34.00 18.99
C ILE A 7 -14.09 33.43 17.60
N GLU A 8 -15.13 33.92 16.93
CA GLU A 8 -15.48 33.53 15.55
C GLU A 8 -14.30 33.67 14.59
N TYR A 9 -13.62 34.82 14.63
CA TYR A 9 -12.44 35.05 13.81
C TYR A 9 -11.32 34.04 14.08
N GLN A 10 -11.07 33.69 15.35
CA GLN A 10 -10.05 32.70 15.70
C GLN A 10 -10.45 31.29 15.25
N LEU A 11 -11.72 30.90 15.43
CA LEU A 11 -12.27 29.61 15.01
C LEU A 11 -12.22 29.39 13.49
N ALA A 12 -12.11 30.46 12.70
CA ALA A 12 -11.87 30.32 11.26
C ALA A 12 -10.48 29.71 10.95
N ALA A 13 -9.49 29.91 11.82
CA ALA A 13 -8.11 29.47 11.64
C ALA A 13 -7.73 28.26 12.50
N ILE A 14 -8.40 28.05 13.64
CA ILE A 14 -8.12 26.95 14.58
C ILE A 14 -9.32 26.01 14.69
N VAL A 15 -9.05 24.73 14.92
CA VAL A 15 -10.09 23.74 15.20
C VAL A 15 -9.89 23.20 16.61
N LEU A 16 -10.85 23.47 17.48
CA LEU A 16 -10.90 23.00 18.86
C LEU A 16 -11.69 21.69 18.96
N THR A 17 -11.31 20.87 19.93
CA THR A 17 -12.10 19.69 20.32
C THR A 17 -13.37 20.10 21.06
N LYS A 18 -14.39 19.24 21.06
CA LYS A 18 -15.67 19.50 21.77
C LYS A 18 -15.46 19.88 23.24
N ARG A 19 -14.57 19.16 23.93
CA ARG A 19 -14.23 19.41 25.35
C ARG A 19 -13.59 20.78 25.56
N GLU A 20 -12.73 21.22 24.65
CA GLU A 20 -12.13 22.57 24.71
C GLU A 20 -13.20 23.64 24.53
N CYS A 21 -14.12 23.46 23.58
CA CYS A 21 -15.25 24.37 23.37
C CYS A 21 -16.17 24.45 24.60
N GLU A 22 -16.50 23.33 25.23
CA GLU A 22 -17.33 23.28 26.45
C GLU A 22 -16.67 24.03 27.63
N ASN A 23 -15.35 23.84 27.81
CA ASN A 23 -14.58 24.55 28.83
C ASN A 23 -14.57 26.07 28.58
N LEU A 24 -14.43 26.48 27.32
CA LEU A 24 -14.43 27.88 26.91
C LEU A 24 -15.83 28.50 27.11
N MET A 25 -16.87 27.77 26.73
CA MET A 25 -18.27 28.19 26.87
C MET A 25 -18.65 28.38 28.34
N THR A 26 -18.18 27.52 29.23
CA THR A 26 -18.45 27.62 30.68
C THR A 26 -17.90 28.95 31.26
N LYS A 27 -16.69 29.32 30.86
CA LYS A 27 -16.06 30.59 31.25
C LYS A 27 -16.80 31.79 30.63
N LEU A 28 -17.14 31.70 29.34
CA LEU A 28 -17.88 32.74 28.62
C LEU A 28 -19.25 32.99 29.26
N SER A 29 -19.99 31.92 29.56
CA SER A 29 -21.32 31.97 30.18
C SER A 29 -21.29 32.68 31.53
N SER A 30 -20.26 32.42 32.33
CA SER A 30 -20.06 33.09 33.63
C SER A 30 -19.82 34.60 33.46
N ILE A 31 -19.03 34.98 32.45
CA ILE A 31 -18.77 36.40 32.14
C ILE A 31 -20.03 37.09 31.62
N ILE A 32 -20.78 36.43 30.74
CA ILE A 32 -22.03 36.95 30.18
C ILE A 32 -23.05 37.19 31.29
N LYS A 33 -23.31 36.18 32.14
CA LYS A 33 -24.24 36.30 33.28
C LYS A 33 -23.86 37.48 34.18
N ARG A 34 -22.58 37.60 34.54
CA ARG A 34 -22.10 38.71 35.37
C ARG A 34 -22.32 40.08 34.72
N ARG A 35 -22.07 40.20 33.42
CA ARG A 35 -22.27 41.47 32.68
C ARG A 35 -23.75 41.80 32.46
N ALA A 36 -24.59 40.79 32.29
CA ALA A 36 -26.04 40.92 32.19
C ALA A 36 -26.72 41.10 33.57
N LYS A 37 -25.94 41.17 34.67
CA LYS A 37 -26.44 41.22 36.05
C LYS A 37 -27.37 40.05 36.44
N LEU A 38 -27.17 38.90 35.79
CA LEU A 38 -27.89 37.66 36.12
C LEU A 38 -27.20 36.93 37.28
N ALA A 39 -28.00 36.23 38.09
CA ALA A 39 -27.49 35.36 39.14
C ALA A 39 -26.60 34.26 38.54
N LYS A 40 -25.56 33.84 39.27
CA LYS A 40 -24.66 32.76 38.81
C LYS A 40 -25.40 31.43 38.57
N SER A 41 -26.43 31.18 39.37
CA SER A 41 -27.33 30.01 39.31
C SER A 41 -28.33 30.06 38.15
N THR A 42 -28.43 31.18 37.43
CA THR A 42 -29.35 31.30 36.28
C THR A 42 -29.08 30.17 35.28
N PRO A 43 -30.09 29.44 34.80
CA PRO A 43 -29.90 28.38 33.82
C PRO A 43 -29.20 28.86 32.54
N ASN A 44 -28.35 28.02 31.93
CA ASN A 44 -27.60 28.40 30.72
C ASN A 44 -28.48 28.56 29.48
N PHE A 45 -29.65 27.90 29.42
CA PHE A 45 -30.54 27.98 28.25
C PHE A 45 -31.01 29.42 27.97
N ILE A 46 -31.14 30.25 29.01
CA ILE A 46 -31.50 31.67 28.88
C ILE A 46 -30.47 32.44 28.05
N LEU A 47 -29.21 32.00 28.03
CA LEU A 47 -28.17 32.61 27.22
C LEU A 47 -28.32 32.27 25.73
N TYR A 48 -28.85 31.08 25.42
CA TYR A 48 -29.01 30.58 24.06
C TYR A 48 -30.29 31.08 23.39
N GLU A 49 -31.29 31.43 24.19
CA GLU A 49 -32.59 31.86 23.70
C GLU A 49 -32.48 33.13 22.84
N LYS A 50 -33.01 33.08 21.62
CA LYS A 50 -32.80 34.10 20.59
C LYS A 50 -33.39 35.45 21.00
N GLU A 51 -34.52 35.43 21.70
CA GLU A 51 -35.25 36.63 22.13
C GLU A 51 -34.62 37.31 23.34
N ILE A 52 -33.72 36.63 24.06
CA ILE A 52 -33.10 37.16 25.27
C ILE A 52 -31.67 37.61 24.99
N MET A 53 -30.76 36.66 24.75
CA MET A 53 -29.34 36.93 24.56
C MET A 53 -28.80 36.38 23.23
N GLY A 54 -29.44 35.34 22.68
CA GLY A 54 -29.13 34.75 21.37
C GLY A 54 -27.68 34.32 21.19
N VAL A 55 -26.99 33.94 22.27
CA VAL A 55 -25.59 33.52 22.20
C VAL A 55 -25.54 32.12 21.62
N LYS A 56 -24.74 31.88 20.57
CA LYS A 56 -24.52 30.52 20.08
C LYS A 56 -23.50 29.79 20.95
N HIS A 57 -23.68 28.48 21.10
CA HIS A 57 -22.64 27.65 21.72
C HIS A 57 -21.39 27.64 20.83
N ILE A 58 -20.20 27.73 21.44
CA ILE A 58 -18.92 27.87 20.71
C ILE A 58 -18.68 26.68 19.77
N TYR A 59 -19.05 25.47 20.19
CA TYR A 59 -18.89 24.29 19.33
C TYR A 59 -19.78 24.37 18.09
N ASP A 60 -21.06 24.75 18.24
CA ASP A 60 -21.99 24.86 17.12
C ASP A 60 -21.55 25.96 16.15
N LEU A 61 -21.08 27.08 16.69
CA LEU A 61 -20.48 28.17 15.93
C LEU A 61 -19.26 27.71 15.13
N GLN A 62 -18.38 26.89 15.72
CA GLN A 62 -17.24 26.31 15.03
C GLN A 62 -17.70 25.43 13.86
N ILE A 63 -18.70 24.56 14.07
CA ILE A 63 -19.22 23.69 13.00
C ILE A 63 -19.79 24.52 11.84
N GLU A 64 -20.57 25.57 12.12
CA GLU A 64 -21.08 26.48 11.09
C GLU A 64 -19.96 27.13 10.27
N ILE A 65 -18.90 27.62 10.95
CA ILE A 65 -17.75 28.25 10.30
C ILE A 65 -16.98 27.24 9.45
N LEU A 66 -16.71 26.04 9.98
CA LEU A 66 -16.00 24.99 9.27
C LEU A 66 -16.74 24.57 8.01
N CYS A 67 -18.05 24.34 8.09
CA CYS A 67 -18.90 24.02 6.95
C CYS A 67 -18.83 25.10 5.87
N LYS A 68 -19.02 26.38 6.24
CA LYS A 68 -18.96 27.51 5.31
C LYS A 68 -17.58 27.62 4.65
N ASN A 69 -16.52 27.51 5.42
CA ASN A 69 -15.15 27.64 4.92
C ASN A 69 -14.77 26.49 3.98
N LEU A 70 -15.17 25.25 4.29
CA LEU A 70 -14.91 24.10 3.42
C LEU A 70 -15.70 24.19 2.11
N LEU A 71 -16.97 24.60 2.18
CA LEU A 71 -17.78 24.86 0.98
C LEU A 71 -17.17 25.98 0.13
N TYR A 72 -16.70 27.05 0.75
CA TYR A 72 -16.03 28.14 0.05
C TYR A 72 -14.70 27.71 -0.60
N GLN A 73 -13.93 26.84 0.06
CA GLN A 73 -12.70 26.29 -0.51
C GLN A 73 -12.97 25.34 -1.69
N ALA A 74 -14.03 24.54 -1.61
CA ALA A 74 -14.40 23.58 -2.64
C ALA A 74 -15.05 24.24 -3.87
N ASN A 75 -15.92 25.23 -3.65
CA ASN A 75 -16.75 25.87 -4.68
C ASN A 75 -16.30 27.30 -5.04
N GLY A 76 -15.22 27.79 -4.43
CA GLY A 76 -14.71 29.13 -4.67
C GLY A 76 -14.03 29.28 -6.04
N ASN A 77 -13.17 30.30 -6.14
CA ASN A 77 -12.38 30.57 -7.35
C ASN A 77 -11.53 29.34 -7.75
N GLU A 78 -11.25 29.17 -9.04
CA GLU A 78 -10.47 28.05 -9.60
C GLU A 78 -9.15 27.80 -8.88
N LYS A 79 -8.43 28.87 -8.51
CA LYS A 79 -7.18 28.77 -7.72
C LYS A 79 -7.40 28.12 -6.35
N LEU A 80 -8.46 28.52 -5.64
CA LEU A 80 -8.80 27.98 -4.33
C LEU A 80 -9.24 26.51 -4.44
N LYS A 81 -10.08 26.20 -5.43
CA LYS A 81 -10.49 24.83 -5.74
C LYS A 81 -9.28 23.95 -6.03
N THR A 82 -8.34 24.43 -6.84
CA THR A 82 -7.10 23.72 -7.18
C THR A 82 -6.24 23.47 -5.93
N LEU A 83 -6.04 24.48 -5.10
CA LEU A 83 -5.31 24.34 -3.83
C LEU A 83 -5.99 23.35 -2.88
N PHE A 84 -7.31 23.36 -2.82
CA PHE A 84 -8.10 22.44 -2.01
C PHE A 84 -7.92 20.99 -2.50
N LEU A 85 -8.05 20.75 -3.80
CA LEU A 85 -7.81 19.43 -4.41
C LEU A 85 -6.39 18.94 -4.15
N ILE A 86 -5.37 19.79 -4.34
CA ILE A 86 -3.97 19.45 -4.03
C ILE A 86 -3.82 19.00 -2.58
N LYS A 87 -4.40 19.72 -1.63
CA LYS A 87 -4.34 19.36 -0.20
C LYS A 87 -5.03 18.03 0.09
N ILE A 88 -6.21 17.80 -0.49
CA ILE A 88 -6.92 16.51 -0.33
C ILE A 88 -6.09 15.36 -0.92
N SER A 89 -5.53 15.52 -2.12
CA SER A 89 -4.67 14.52 -2.74
C SER A 89 -3.36 14.28 -1.98
N GLN A 90 -2.77 15.31 -1.38
CA GLN A 90 -1.62 15.15 -0.49
C GLN A 90 -1.97 14.27 0.71
N GLU A 91 -3.16 14.44 1.29
CA GLU A 91 -3.59 13.62 2.40
C GLU A 91 -3.95 12.19 2.00
N GLN A 92 -4.53 11.99 0.81
CA GLN A 92 -4.67 10.65 0.22
C GLN A 92 -3.33 9.93 0.12
N LYS A 93 -2.28 10.64 -0.32
CA LYS A 93 -0.91 10.11 -0.39
C LYS A 93 -0.26 9.90 0.98
N ASN A 94 -0.58 10.73 1.97
CA ASN A 94 -0.08 10.57 3.34
C ASN A 94 -0.63 9.31 4.02
N ILE A 95 -1.93 9.05 3.84
CA ILE A 95 -2.63 7.86 4.35
C ILE A 95 -2.34 6.65 3.45
N TRP A 96 -2.01 6.92 2.18
CA TRP A 96 -1.85 5.96 1.10
C TRP A 96 -3.09 5.07 0.96
N THR A 97 -4.18 5.69 0.51
CA THR A 97 -5.50 5.08 0.32
C THR A 97 -6.10 5.52 -1.01
N SER A 98 -6.89 4.64 -1.60
CA SER A 98 -7.70 4.89 -2.78
C SER A 98 -8.96 5.70 -2.48
N LYS A 99 -9.41 5.70 -1.22
CA LYS A 99 -10.63 6.37 -0.78
C LYS A 99 -10.47 7.88 -0.70
N CYS A 100 -11.60 8.59 -0.78
CA CYS A 100 -11.62 10.02 -0.51
C CYS A 100 -11.45 10.27 1.01
N PRO A 101 -10.52 11.16 1.44
CA PRO A 101 -10.37 11.53 2.84
C PRO A 101 -11.64 12.15 3.43
N GLY A 102 -12.48 12.74 2.59
CA GLY A 102 -13.77 13.32 2.97
C GLY A 102 -14.85 12.32 3.40
N GLU A 103 -14.64 11.01 3.15
CA GLU A 103 -15.52 9.93 3.61
C GLU A 103 -14.93 9.16 4.79
N MET A 104 -13.62 9.27 4.98
CA MET A 104 -12.91 8.41 5.91
C MET A 104 -13.01 8.96 7.33
N LYS A 105 -13.29 8.10 8.30
CA LYS A 105 -13.21 8.45 9.72
C LYS A 105 -11.74 8.62 10.12
N ILE A 106 -11.27 9.87 10.11
CA ILE A 106 -9.89 10.22 10.48
C ILE A 106 -9.76 10.17 12.01
N GLU A 107 -9.21 9.08 12.54
CA GLU A 107 -9.03 8.95 14.00
C GLU A 107 -7.77 9.68 14.50
N SER A 108 -6.76 9.78 13.65
CA SER A 108 -5.44 10.25 14.06
C SER A 108 -5.40 11.73 14.45
N LYS A 109 -4.51 12.11 15.37
CA LYS A 109 -4.21 13.53 15.62
C LYS A 109 -3.59 14.13 14.36
N CYS A 110 -4.21 15.18 13.85
CA CYS A 110 -3.76 15.91 12.68
C CYS A 110 -3.13 17.21 13.17
N HIS A 111 -1.85 17.13 13.55
CA HIS A 111 -1.10 18.33 13.87
C HIS A 111 -0.75 19.02 12.55
N HIS A 112 -1.08 20.31 12.44
CA HIS A 112 -0.73 21.21 11.32
C HIS A 112 -1.57 21.12 10.02
N ASN A 113 -2.58 20.25 9.92
CA ASN A 113 -3.52 20.30 8.79
C ASN A 113 -4.93 20.68 9.25
N TRP A 114 -5.31 21.93 8.97
CA TRP A 114 -6.62 22.49 9.29
C TRP A 114 -7.77 21.75 8.60
N ILE A 115 -7.63 21.33 7.33
CA ILE A 115 -8.70 20.64 6.58
C ILE A 115 -9.00 19.30 7.24
N LEU A 116 -7.98 18.52 7.60
CA LEU A 116 -8.19 17.23 8.27
C LEU A 116 -8.79 17.41 9.68
N ALA A 117 -8.35 18.43 10.41
CA ALA A 117 -8.94 18.75 11.71
C ALA A 117 -10.42 19.13 11.56
N ALA A 118 -10.76 19.90 10.52
CA ALA A 118 -12.13 20.28 10.21
C ALA A 118 -12.97 19.05 9.81
N ILE A 119 -12.50 18.19 8.91
CA ILE A 119 -13.18 16.94 8.54
C ILE A 119 -13.40 16.06 9.76
N LYS A 120 -12.40 15.95 10.64
CA LYS A 120 -12.52 15.19 11.88
C LYS A 120 -13.62 15.75 12.79
N ALA A 121 -13.67 17.07 12.97
CA ALA A 121 -14.72 17.71 13.77
C ALA A 121 -16.12 17.51 13.15
N LEU A 122 -16.23 17.57 11.82
CA LEU A 122 -17.49 17.32 11.11
C LEU A 122 -17.95 15.85 11.21
N ASN A 123 -17.01 14.90 11.15
CA ASN A 123 -17.28 13.48 11.33
C ASN A 123 -17.87 13.17 12.72
N GLU A 124 -17.51 13.94 13.77
CA GLU A 124 -18.10 13.78 15.11
C GLU A 124 -19.60 14.14 15.14
N VAL A 125 -20.05 14.99 14.20
CA VAL A 125 -21.45 15.42 14.03
C VAL A 125 -22.14 14.63 12.89
N ASN A 126 -21.49 13.57 12.37
CA ASN A 126 -21.96 12.78 11.22
C ASN A 126 -22.14 13.57 9.92
N ILE A 127 -21.38 14.66 9.74
CA ILE A 127 -21.34 15.41 8.48
C ILE A 127 -20.13 14.93 7.67
N THR A 128 -20.38 14.41 6.48
CA THR A 128 -19.34 13.99 5.53
C THR A 128 -19.23 15.00 4.38
N LEU A 129 -18.01 15.21 3.87
CA LEU A 129 -17.78 16.14 2.75
C LEU A 129 -18.13 15.56 1.39
N CYS A 130 -18.00 14.25 1.25
CA CYS A 130 -18.33 13.55 0.04
C CYS A 130 -19.22 12.37 0.37
N ASN A 131 -20.15 12.09 -0.52
CA ASN A 131 -20.93 10.87 -0.52
C ASN A 131 -20.77 10.22 -1.89
N HIS A 132 -19.97 9.16 -1.96
CA HIS A 132 -19.80 8.38 -3.18
C HIS A 132 -20.64 7.07 -3.14
N GLU A 133 -21.63 6.96 -2.24
CA GLU A 133 -22.66 5.92 -2.30
C GLU A 133 -23.72 6.24 -3.36
N ILE A 134 -23.95 7.53 -3.61
CA ILE A 134 -24.79 8.02 -4.68
C ILE A 134 -23.96 7.96 -5.96
N LYS A 135 -24.33 7.10 -6.93
CA LYS A 135 -23.71 7.03 -8.27
C LYS A 135 -23.77 8.40 -8.93
N ASN A 136 -22.74 9.21 -8.73
CA ASN A 136 -22.62 10.52 -9.33
C ASN A 136 -21.43 10.53 -10.29
N ILE A 137 -21.61 11.28 -11.37
CA ILE A 137 -20.83 11.29 -12.62
C ILE A 137 -19.35 11.68 -12.42
N ASN A 138 -18.97 12.15 -11.23
CA ASN A 138 -17.62 12.64 -10.91
C ASN A 138 -16.97 11.77 -9.81
N GLU A 139 -16.48 10.59 -10.19
CA GLU A 139 -15.67 9.71 -9.32
C GLU A 139 -14.20 10.19 -9.18
N ASP A 140 -13.91 11.44 -9.56
CA ASP A 140 -12.54 11.95 -9.79
C ASP A 140 -11.67 12.00 -8.51
N HIS A 141 -12.29 11.85 -7.34
CA HIS A 141 -11.59 11.86 -6.05
C HIS A 141 -11.17 10.46 -5.57
N ARG A 142 -11.60 9.37 -6.23
CA ARG A 142 -11.16 8.00 -5.88
C ARG A 142 -10.12 7.51 -6.88
N ILE A 143 -9.05 6.93 -6.36
CA ILE A 143 -8.02 6.32 -7.21
C ILE A 143 -8.57 5.00 -7.74
N LYS A 144 -8.68 4.88 -9.07
CA LYS A 144 -9.09 3.65 -9.74
C LYS A 144 -7.87 2.74 -9.91
N GLY A 145 -8.02 1.44 -9.65
CA GLY A 145 -6.92 0.49 -9.84
C GLY A 145 -7.15 -0.90 -9.26
N GLY A 146 -7.88 -1.02 -8.15
CA GLY A 146 -8.22 -2.30 -7.53
C GLY A 146 -9.54 -2.27 -6.79
N ARG A 147 -10.03 -3.45 -6.39
CA ARG A 147 -11.34 -3.64 -5.75
C ARG A 147 -11.27 -3.42 -4.25
N ILE A 148 -10.19 -3.87 -3.60
CA ILE A 148 -10.06 -3.84 -2.14
C ILE A 148 -8.85 -3.02 -1.73
N ASP A 149 -9.09 -1.90 -1.04
CA ASP A 149 -8.03 -1.09 -0.46
C ASP A 149 -7.43 -1.81 0.76
N ILE A 150 -6.09 -1.89 0.82
CA ILE A 150 -5.38 -2.49 1.96
C ILE A 150 -5.77 -1.83 3.29
N VAL A 151 -6.16 -0.56 3.27
CA VAL A 151 -6.61 0.18 4.46
C VAL A 151 -7.88 -0.43 5.09
N GLU A 152 -8.76 -1.06 4.31
CA GLU A 152 -9.96 -1.73 4.84
C GLU A 152 -9.61 -3.00 5.61
N ILE A 153 -8.57 -3.71 5.17
CA ILE A 153 -8.10 -4.95 5.77
C ILE A 153 -7.20 -4.68 6.98
N LEU A 154 -6.39 -3.63 6.91
CA LEU A 154 -5.47 -3.24 7.98
C LEU A 154 -6.22 -2.76 9.22
N GLY A 155 -5.70 -3.13 10.39
CA GLY A 155 -6.17 -2.54 11.64
C GLY A 155 -5.87 -1.05 11.69
N LYS A 156 -6.79 -0.24 12.23
CA LYS A 156 -6.70 1.23 12.28
C LYS A 156 -5.38 1.75 12.86
N LYS A 157 -4.80 1.02 13.83
CA LYS A 157 -3.50 1.33 14.46
C LYS A 157 -2.31 1.30 13.49
N PHE A 158 -2.36 0.50 12.43
CA PHE A 158 -1.24 0.28 11.52
C PHE A 158 -1.28 1.14 10.25
N ILE A 159 -2.39 1.84 9.98
CA ILE A 159 -2.57 2.62 8.75
C ILE A 159 -1.47 3.67 8.59
N LYS A 160 -1.24 4.50 9.62
CA LYS A 160 -0.19 5.55 9.56
C LYS A 160 1.22 4.99 9.45
N ASN A 161 1.55 3.98 10.28
CA ASN A 161 2.90 3.42 10.33
C ASN A 161 3.25 2.65 9.05
N SER A 162 2.26 2.05 8.40
CA SER A 162 2.45 1.31 7.15
C SER A 162 2.48 2.21 5.91
N ALA A 163 1.90 3.41 5.95
CA ALA A 163 1.70 4.25 4.76
C ALA A 163 3.00 4.58 4.02
N ILE A 164 4.09 4.91 4.73
CA ILE A 164 5.40 5.16 4.11
C ILE A 164 5.93 3.90 3.43
N SER A 165 5.82 2.75 4.10
CA SER A 165 6.29 1.46 3.59
C SER A 165 5.52 1.02 2.34
N ARG A 166 4.20 1.23 2.32
CA ARG A 166 3.29 0.92 1.21
C ARG A 166 3.55 1.83 0.01
N ARG A 167 3.68 3.15 0.26
CA ARG A 167 4.01 4.16 -0.76
C ARG A 167 5.34 3.91 -1.44
N ASN A 168 6.40 3.64 -0.69
CA ASN A 168 7.72 3.37 -1.29
C ASN A 168 7.74 2.11 -2.17
N LYS A 169 6.73 1.24 -2.06
CA LYS A 169 6.60 0.03 -2.87
C LYS A 169 5.46 0.09 -3.87
N ASP A 170 4.75 1.21 -3.92
CA ASP A 170 3.58 1.41 -4.76
C ASP A 170 2.57 0.26 -4.61
N ILE A 171 2.17 0.01 -3.35
CA ILE A 171 1.18 -1.01 -2.97
C ILE A 171 -0.02 -0.28 -2.37
N MET A 172 -1.14 -0.26 -3.07
CA MET A 172 -2.37 0.40 -2.60
C MET A 172 -3.51 -0.60 -2.42
N PHE A 173 -3.61 -1.57 -3.32
CA PHE A 173 -4.71 -2.52 -3.36
C PHE A 173 -4.25 -3.93 -2.98
N LEU A 174 -5.21 -4.79 -2.60
CA LEU A 174 -4.90 -6.18 -2.28
C LEU A 174 -4.33 -6.93 -3.50
N GLU A 175 -4.84 -6.62 -4.69
CA GLU A 175 -4.42 -7.18 -5.97
C GLU A 175 -2.93 -6.98 -6.24
N ASP A 176 -2.33 -5.91 -5.71
CA ASP A 176 -0.89 -5.67 -5.81
C ASP A 176 -0.08 -6.78 -5.11
N LEU A 177 -0.65 -7.41 -4.08
CA LEU A 177 -0.03 -8.47 -3.29
C LEU A 177 -0.27 -9.89 -3.83
N LEU A 178 -1.14 -10.04 -4.83
CA LEU A 178 -1.50 -11.34 -5.39
C LEU A 178 -0.60 -11.73 -6.57
N GLU A 179 -0.49 -13.02 -6.82
CA GLU A 179 0.10 -13.59 -8.03
C GLU A 179 -0.81 -13.33 -9.24
N ALA A 180 -0.32 -13.65 -10.44
CA ALA A 180 -1.08 -13.43 -11.68
C ALA A 180 -2.39 -14.22 -11.75
N ASP A 181 -2.49 -15.31 -10.98
CA ASP A 181 -3.70 -16.13 -10.85
C ASP A 181 -4.81 -15.47 -10.03
N GLY A 182 -4.50 -14.44 -9.23
CA GLY A 182 -5.46 -13.79 -8.32
C GLY A 182 -5.93 -14.68 -7.16
N ILE A 183 -5.28 -15.83 -6.93
CA ILE A 183 -5.66 -16.83 -5.92
C ILE A 183 -4.58 -16.93 -4.84
N ASN A 184 -3.31 -16.83 -5.23
CA ASN A 184 -2.19 -16.98 -4.32
C ASN A 184 -1.58 -15.61 -3.97
N MET A 185 -1.15 -15.47 -2.71
CA MET A 185 -0.50 -14.26 -2.23
C MET A 185 1.02 -14.35 -2.39
N LEU A 186 1.62 -13.35 -3.03
CA LEU A 186 3.07 -13.27 -3.21
C LEU A 186 3.81 -13.29 -1.86
N LYS A 187 4.99 -13.91 -1.85
CA LYS A 187 5.95 -13.75 -0.75
C LYS A 187 6.57 -12.36 -0.81
N TRP A 188 6.84 -11.77 0.36
CA TRP A 188 7.41 -10.42 0.46
C TRP A 188 8.65 -10.18 -0.42
N LYS A 189 9.58 -11.16 -0.44
CA LYS A 189 10.81 -11.06 -1.26
C LYS A 189 10.50 -11.06 -2.76
N HIS A 190 9.48 -11.81 -3.20
CA HIS A 190 9.07 -11.90 -4.59
C HIS A 190 8.42 -10.58 -5.03
N LEU A 191 7.53 -10.04 -4.19
CA LEU A 191 6.93 -8.73 -4.39
C LEU A 191 7.99 -7.61 -4.56
N CYS A 192 9.01 -7.60 -3.70
CA CYS A 192 10.11 -6.64 -3.85
C CYS A 192 10.82 -6.79 -5.21
N LYS A 193 11.05 -8.03 -5.68
CA LYS A 193 11.72 -8.26 -6.96
C LYS A 193 10.89 -7.83 -8.16
N GLU A 194 9.59 -8.15 -8.18
CA GLU A 194 8.70 -7.72 -9.27
C GLU A 194 8.69 -6.20 -9.44
N LYS A 195 8.76 -5.47 -8.32
CA LYS A 195 8.80 -4.00 -8.29
C LYS A 195 10.23 -3.43 -8.48
N GLY A 196 11.24 -4.26 -8.74
CA GLY A 196 12.63 -3.81 -8.92
C GLY A 196 13.30 -3.28 -7.64
N LEU A 197 12.79 -3.65 -6.46
CA LEU A 197 13.25 -3.17 -5.16
C LEU A 197 14.23 -4.13 -4.48
N ASN A 198 15.05 -3.58 -3.59
CA ASN A 198 16.00 -4.36 -2.81
C ASN A 198 15.27 -5.36 -1.88
N THR A 199 15.66 -6.63 -1.96
CA THR A 199 15.11 -7.71 -1.11
C THR A 199 15.73 -7.76 0.28
N LYS A 200 16.75 -6.95 0.55
CA LYS A 200 17.42 -6.89 1.86
C LYS A 200 16.53 -6.18 2.89
N GLY A 201 16.34 -6.82 4.03
CA GLY A 201 15.63 -6.26 5.17
C GLY A 201 14.63 -7.22 5.80
N LYS A 202 14.04 -6.79 6.92
CA LYS A 202 12.98 -7.54 7.61
C LYS A 202 11.63 -7.33 6.91
N THR A 203 10.82 -8.38 6.83
CA THR A 203 9.43 -8.29 6.37
C THR A 203 8.65 -7.33 7.28
N PRO A 204 7.95 -6.32 6.75
CA PRO A 204 7.17 -5.39 7.55
C PRO A 204 6.07 -6.08 8.36
N LYS A 205 5.80 -5.55 9.55
CA LYS A 205 4.75 -6.07 10.44
C LYS A 205 3.36 -6.01 9.77
N TRP A 206 3.05 -4.91 9.10
CA TRP A 206 1.77 -4.74 8.41
C TRP A 206 1.51 -5.82 7.35
N PHE A 207 2.55 -6.30 6.67
CA PHE A 207 2.42 -7.37 5.69
C PHE A 207 2.10 -8.70 6.36
N LYS A 208 2.77 -9.03 7.47
CA LYS A 208 2.47 -10.22 8.28
C LYS A 208 1.06 -10.19 8.86
N ASP A 209 0.59 -9.02 9.29
CA ASP A 209 -0.76 -8.85 9.80
C ASP A 209 -1.82 -9.10 8.71
N ILE A 210 -1.51 -8.74 7.46
CA ILE A 210 -2.36 -9.04 6.30
C ILE A 210 -2.30 -10.53 5.97
N GLU A 211 -1.10 -11.13 5.93
CA GLU A 211 -0.93 -12.58 5.70
C GLU A 211 -1.81 -13.38 6.68
N ASN A 212 -1.76 -13.06 7.97
CA ASN A 212 -2.55 -13.73 9.00
C ASN A 212 -4.07 -13.57 8.84
N LYS A 213 -4.53 -12.49 8.19
CA LYS A 213 -5.97 -12.23 8.00
C LYS A 213 -6.53 -12.89 6.76
N ILE A 214 -5.77 -12.89 5.66
CA ILE A 214 -6.25 -13.23 4.32
C ILE A 214 -6.06 -14.71 3.99
N LEU A 215 -5.02 -15.37 4.53
CA LEU A 215 -4.74 -16.77 4.21
C LEU A 215 -5.81 -17.71 4.79
N GLU A 216 -6.19 -18.73 4.01
CA GLU A 216 -7.15 -19.78 4.43
C GLU A 216 -6.52 -20.76 5.43
N ASP A 217 -5.24 -21.12 5.23
CA ASP A 217 -4.57 -22.16 6.00
C ASP A 217 -3.50 -21.60 6.96
N GLY A 218 -3.62 -21.92 8.24
CA GLY A 218 -2.58 -21.67 9.26
C GLY A 218 -1.29 -22.47 9.05
N ASN A 219 -1.31 -23.46 8.16
CA ASN A 219 -0.19 -24.39 7.93
C ASN A 219 0.82 -23.95 6.86
N ASN A 220 0.65 -22.80 6.20
CA ASN A 220 1.63 -22.21 5.26
C ASN A 220 2.04 -23.09 4.06
N ILE A 221 1.36 -24.22 3.81
CA ILE A 221 1.71 -25.13 2.70
C ILE A 221 1.27 -24.55 1.35
N ILE A 222 0.16 -23.81 1.29
CA ILE A 222 -0.29 -23.11 0.08
C ILE A 222 -0.70 -21.70 0.50
N ARG A 223 -0.16 -20.67 -0.15
CA ARG A 223 -0.45 -19.25 0.20
C ARG A 223 -1.76 -18.77 -0.42
N LYS A 224 -2.81 -19.57 -0.26
CA LYS A 224 -4.13 -19.34 -0.85
C LYS A 224 -4.94 -18.34 -0.03
N ILE A 225 -5.54 -17.38 -0.71
CA ILE A 225 -6.41 -16.36 -0.09
C ILE A 225 -7.83 -16.88 0.12
N LYS A 226 -8.49 -16.36 1.16
CA LYS A 226 -9.91 -16.62 1.45
C LYS A 226 -10.79 -16.27 0.26
N LYS A 227 -11.78 -17.14 -0.03
CA LYS A 227 -12.78 -16.94 -1.10
C LYS A 227 -13.44 -15.55 -1.12
N GLU A 228 -13.59 -14.92 0.04
CA GLU A 228 -14.14 -13.56 0.21
C GLU A 228 -13.33 -12.48 -0.52
N TYR A 229 -12.03 -12.70 -0.71
CA TYR A 229 -11.09 -11.75 -1.30
C TYR A 229 -10.70 -12.10 -2.74
N ILE A 230 -11.23 -13.20 -3.29
CA ILE A 230 -10.97 -13.60 -4.67
C ILE A 230 -11.75 -12.66 -5.60
N GLY A 231 -11.02 -11.84 -6.35
CA GLY A 231 -11.56 -10.88 -7.33
C GLY A 231 -10.96 -11.11 -8.70
N GLN A 232 -11.79 -11.01 -9.75
CA GLN A 232 -11.40 -11.11 -11.16
C GLN A 232 -10.49 -9.94 -11.57
N VAL A 233 -9.22 -9.98 -11.19
CA VAL A 233 -8.19 -9.12 -11.80
C VAL A 233 -7.01 -10.00 -12.16
N THR A 234 -7.00 -10.45 -13.42
CA THR A 234 -5.85 -11.11 -14.00
C THR A 234 -4.78 -10.07 -14.27
N LYS A 235 -3.62 -10.15 -13.60
CA LYS A 235 -2.45 -9.35 -13.99
C LYS A 235 -2.01 -9.83 -15.38
N SER A 236 -2.19 -8.99 -16.40
CA SER A 236 -1.79 -9.31 -17.78
C SER A 236 -0.28 -9.25 -18.01
N ASN A 237 0.47 -8.65 -17.08
CA ASN A 237 1.88 -8.31 -17.29
C ASN A 237 2.79 -9.20 -16.43
N ILE A 238 3.17 -10.35 -16.98
CA ILE A 238 4.25 -11.16 -16.43
C ILE A 238 5.56 -10.60 -17.00
N HIS A 239 6.41 -10.01 -16.15
CA HIS A 239 7.75 -9.59 -16.57
C HIS A 239 8.64 -10.81 -16.80
N ILE A 240 8.89 -11.14 -18.07
CA ILE A 240 9.77 -12.25 -18.46
C ILE A 240 11.15 -11.69 -18.84
N ASN A 241 12.18 -12.09 -18.11
CA ASN A 241 13.57 -11.80 -18.47
C ASN A 241 14.06 -12.81 -19.51
N LEU A 242 13.95 -12.45 -20.78
CA LEU A 242 14.45 -13.26 -21.90
C LEU A 242 15.98 -13.32 -21.89
N PHE A 243 16.52 -14.45 -22.31
CA PHE A 243 17.97 -14.63 -22.43
C PHE A 243 18.48 -13.96 -23.71
N ASP A 244 19.35 -12.94 -23.58
CA ASP A 244 20.17 -12.46 -24.71
C ASP A 244 21.54 -13.17 -24.75
N GLU A 245 21.93 -13.69 -25.92
CA GLU A 245 23.21 -14.34 -26.21
C GLU A 245 24.40 -13.36 -26.24
N ASN A 246 24.15 -12.10 -26.61
CA ASN A 246 25.18 -11.11 -26.91
C ASN A 246 25.78 -10.47 -25.65
N GLU A 247 25.04 -10.47 -24.54
CA GLU A 247 25.48 -9.87 -23.28
C GLU A 247 26.34 -10.81 -22.44
N LYS A 248 27.40 -10.27 -21.83
CA LYS A 248 28.24 -11.02 -20.90
C LYS A 248 27.54 -11.05 -19.53
N LYS A 249 27.01 -12.20 -19.14
CA LYS A 249 26.16 -12.32 -17.96
C LYS A 249 26.95 -12.20 -16.67
N GLY A 250 26.34 -11.55 -15.68
CA GLY A 250 26.90 -11.40 -14.35
C GLY A 250 27.06 -12.76 -13.68
N LYS A 251 28.04 -12.88 -12.78
CA LYS A 251 28.34 -14.14 -12.07
C LYS A 251 27.14 -14.74 -11.31
N ASN A 252 26.05 -14.00 -11.10
CA ASN A 252 24.89 -14.40 -10.31
C ASN A 252 23.62 -14.75 -11.11
N GLN A 253 23.73 -15.23 -12.34
CA GLN A 253 22.58 -15.58 -13.18
C GLN A 253 22.59 -17.07 -13.56
N ILE A 254 21.41 -17.68 -13.54
CA ILE A 254 21.08 -19.03 -14.02
C ILE A 254 20.23 -18.86 -15.26
N ILE A 255 20.49 -19.71 -16.25
CA ILE A 255 19.71 -19.79 -17.47
C ILE A 255 18.86 -21.04 -17.35
N THR A 256 17.56 -20.91 -17.64
CA THR A 256 16.66 -22.04 -17.67
C THR A 256 15.82 -22.05 -18.94
N TRP A 257 15.53 -23.24 -19.43
CA TRP A 257 14.58 -23.47 -20.51
C TRP A 257 13.85 -24.77 -20.25
N ASN A 258 12.69 -24.91 -20.90
CA ASN A 258 11.89 -26.12 -20.80
C ASN A 258 11.67 -26.72 -22.18
N VAL A 259 11.87 -28.03 -22.30
CA VAL A 259 11.51 -28.80 -23.51
C VAL A 259 10.16 -29.45 -23.20
N GLU A 260 9.22 -29.44 -24.16
CA GLU A 260 7.88 -30.01 -23.94
C GLU A 260 7.95 -31.45 -23.40
N GLY A 261 7.31 -31.69 -22.25
CA GLY A 261 7.26 -33.01 -21.59
C GLY A 261 8.39 -33.30 -20.59
N ASP A 262 9.40 -32.44 -20.47
CA ASP A 262 10.52 -32.60 -19.55
C ASP A 262 10.49 -31.63 -18.35
N PHE A 263 11.30 -31.90 -17.33
CA PHE A 263 11.57 -30.94 -16.25
C PHE A 263 12.46 -29.78 -16.75
N PRO A 264 12.29 -28.56 -16.20
CA PRO A 264 13.09 -27.41 -16.59
C PRO A 264 14.58 -27.66 -16.36
N ILE A 265 15.39 -27.31 -17.36
CA ILE A 265 16.84 -27.46 -17.35
C ILE A 265 17.44 -26.19 -16.77
N PHE A 266 18.48 -26.31 -15.94
CA PHE A 266 19.15 -25.17 -15.30
C PHE A 266 20.65 -25.17 -15.64
N CYS A 267 21.21 -24.00 -15.95
CA CYS A 267 22.66 -23.88 -16.13
C CYS A 267 23.25 -22.52 -15.76
N GLU A 268 24.54 -22.50 -15.44
CA GLU A 268 25.33 -21.27 -15.29
C GLU A 268 26.16 -21.02 -16.55
N ASP A 269 26.10 -19.81 -17.11
CA ASP A 269 26.92 -19.44 -18.27
C ASP A 269 28.43 -19.53 -17.95
N LYS A 270 29.19 -20.28 -18.76
CA LYS A 270 30.63 -20.49 -18.54
C LYS A 270 31.48 -19.93 -19.68
N LYS A 271 31.16 -20.27 -20.93
CA LYS A 271 32.00 -19.91 -22.09
C LYS A 271 31.20 -19.76 -23.38
N LYS A 272 31.76 -19.01 -24.32
CA LYS A 272 31.29 -19.01 -25.72
C LYS A 272 31.57 -20.38 -26.35
N SER A 273 30.62 -20.84 -27.14
CA SER A 273 30.70 -22.05 -27.94
C SER A 273 31.38 -21.76 -29.28
N GLN A 274 32.00 -22.79 -29.88
CA GLN A 274 32.51 -22.74 -31.26
C GLN A 274 31.50 -23.32 -32.28
N SER A 275 30.31 -23.75 -31.83
CA SER A 275 29.27 -24.31 -32.68
C SER A 275 28.56 -23.24 -33.52
N LYS A 276 28.13 -23.59 -34.74
CA LYS A 276 27.29 -22.74 -35.60
C LYS A 276 25.85 -22.58 -35.07
N LYS A 277 25.35 -23.53 -34.25
CA LYS A 277 23.95 -23.55 -33.79
C LYS A 277 23.72 -22.94 -32.41
N CYS A 278 24.64 -23.13 -31.47
CA CYS A 278 24.52 -22.60 -30.10
C CYS A 278 25.74 -21.75 -29.79
N LYS A 279 25.57 -20.47 -29.42
CA LYS A 279 26.68 -19.54 -29.20
C LYS A 279 27.32 -19.63 -27.82
N ARG A 280 26.69 -20.29 -26.85
CA ARG A 280 27.19 -20.41 -25.46
C ARG A 280 27.04 -21.81 -24.86
N ILE A 281 27.92 -22.12 -23.91
CA ILE A 281 27.96 -23.37 -23.15
C ILE A 281 27.83 -23.03 -21.67
N GLY A 282 26.87 -23.69 -21.02
CA GLY A 282 26.60 -23.56 -19.59
C GLY A 282 27.02 -24.79 -18.78
N LEU A 283 27.23 -24.62 -17.49
CA LEU A 283 27.42 -25.71 -16.52
C LEU A 283 26.07 -26.18 -16.02
N HIS A 284 25.75 -27.46 -16.19
CA HIS A 284 24.45 -28.03 -15.88
C HIS A 284 24.22 -28.16 -14.36
N LEU A 285 23.02 -27.78 -13.93
CA LEU A 285 22.53 -27.86 -12.56
C LEU A 285 21.34 -28.83 -12.49
N GLU A 286 21.35 -29.71 -11.51
CA GLU A 286 20.28 -30.69 -11.24
C GLU A 286 19.44 -30.26 -10.03
N LEU A 287 18.14 -30.55 -10.13
CA LEU A 287 17.18 -30.38 -9.03
C LEU A 287 17.48 -31.37 -7.90
N VAL A 288 17.36 -30.90 -6.67
CA VAL A 288 17.41 -31.75 -5.48
C VAL A 288 16.02 -32.28 -5.19
N ASN A 289 15.72 -33.49 -5.65
CA ASN A 289 14.39 -34.11 -5.53
C ASN A 289 13.84 -34.09 -4.09
N ASP A 290 14.69 -34.25 -3.08
CA ASP A 290 14.28 -34.26 -1.65
C ASP A 290 13.92 -32.87 -1.08
N LYS A 291 14.06 -31.79 -1.86
CA LYS A 291 13.78 -30.41 -1.41
C LYS A 291 12.96 -29.59 -2.42
N ILE A 292 12.12 -30.25 -3.21
CA ILE A 292 11.19 -29.56 -4.10
C ILE A 292 10.02 -29.04 -3.28
N ASP A 293 9.93 -27.72 -3.14
CA ASP A 293 8.79 -27.02 -2.53
C ASP A 293 8.19 -26.12 -3.61
N ILE A 294 6.92 -26.40 -3.96
CA ILE A 294 6.17 -25.72 -5.04
C ILE A 294 6.12 -24.20 -4.81
N ASN A 295 6.19 -23.74 -3.56
CA ASN A 295 6.12 -22.32 -3.22
C ASN A 295 7.48 -21.64 -3.11
N ASN A 296 8.59 -22.40 -3.12
CA ASN A 296 9.94 -21.86 -2.95
C ASN A 296 10.79 -22.10 -4.20
N SER A 297 11.82 -21.27 -4.35
CA SER A 297 12.83 -21.48 -5.39
C SER A 297 13.50 -22.84 -5.18
N PRO A 298 13.63 -23.66 -6.25
CA PRO A 298 14.15 -25.02 -6.13
C PRO A 298 15.64 -25.00 -5.75
N PHE A 299 16.05 -25.97 -4.93
CA PHE A 299 17.47 -26.16 -4.66
C PHE A 299 18.13 -26.90 -5.84
N LEU A 300 19.30 -26.41 -6.22
CA LEU A 300 20.09 -26.87 -7.35
C LEU A 300 21.49 -27.30 -6.88
N LYS A 301 21.96 -28.44 -7.41
CA LYS A 301 23.32 -28.98 -7.23
C LYS A 301 24.03 -29.02 -8.58
N LYS A 302 25.36 -28.96 -8.58
CA LYS A 302 26.15 -29.19 -9.80
C LYS A 302 25.98 -30.64 -10.25
N CYS A 303 25.56 -30.82 -11.50
CA CYS A 303 25.46 -32.14 -12.12
C CYS A 303 26.85 -32.78 -12.23
N LYS A 304 26.98 -34.03 -11.77
CA LYS A 304 28.24 -34.80 -11.82
C LYS A 304 28.48 -35.48 -13.19
N GLY A 305 27.54 -35.35 -14.11
CA GLY A 305 27.59 -35.87 -15.48
C GLY A 305 26.28 -36.57 -15.85
N CYS A 306 25.58 -36.06 -16.86
CA CYS A 306 24.37 -36.65 -17.43
C CYS A 306 24.54 -36.91 -18.94
N ASP A 307 23.54 -37.50 -19.58
CA ASP A 307 23.56 -37.82 -21.02
C ASP A 307 23.65 -36.59 -21.92
N ARG A 308 23.32 -35.41 -21.38
CA ARG A 308 23.42 -34.11 -22.07
C ARG A 308 24.84 -33.51 -22.01
N ASN A 309 25.79 -34.16 -21.33
CA ASN A 309 27.14 -33.63 -21.14
C ASN A 309 27.97 -33.67 -22.43
N ILE A 310 28.48 -32.51 -22.85
CA ILE A 310 29.33 -32.35 -24.04
C ILE A 310 30.83 -32.48 -23.68
N GLY A 311 31.16 -32.50 -22.38
CA GLY A 311 32.54 -32.69 -21.92
C GLY A 311 33.05 -34.10 -22.21
N LYS A 312 34.22 -34.21 -22.88
CA LYS A 312 34.96 -35.48 -22.97
C LYS A 312 35.18 -36.03 -21.56
N LYS A 313 34.91 -37.31 -21.32
CA LYS A 313 35.18 -38.05 -20.07
C LYS A 313 36.70 -38.11 -19.78
N ASN A 314 37.35 -36.98 -19.53
CA ASN A 314 38.72 -36.95 -19.04
C ASN A 314 38.68 -37.14 -17.52
N LYS A 315 39.33 -38.22 -17.08
CA LYS A 315 39.53 -38.65 -15.69
C LYS A 315 40.00 -37.46 -14.83
N GLY A 316 39.08 -36.77 -14.15
CA GLY A 316 39.42 -35.72 -13.19
C GLY A 316 38.34 -34.65 -12.96
N ASN A 317 37.64 -34.19 -13.99
CA ASN A 317 36.68 -33.08 -13.86
C ASN A 317 35.23 -33.56 -13.82
N LYS A 318 34.60 -33.52 -12.63
CA LYS A 318 33.19 -33.86 -12.38
C LYS A 318 32.24 -32.71 -12.74
N GLU A 319 32.40 -32.10 -13.92
CA GLU A 319 31.58 -30.97 -14.37
C GLU A 319 30.80 -31.33 -15.63
N CYS A 320 29.47 -31.19 -15.58
CA CYS A 320 28.60 -31.38 -16.74
C CYS A 320 28.41 -30.07 -17.52
N LEU A 321 28.70 -30.09 -18.83
CA LEU A 321 28.57 -28.93 -19.72
C LEU A 321 27.48 -29.18 -20.76
N ILE A 322 26.56 -28.23 -20.94
CA ILE A 322 25.44 -28.30 -21.87
C ILE A 322 25.42 -27.09 -22.81
N TYR A 323 24.89 -27.27 -24.02
CA TYR A 323 24.59 -26.16 -24.93
C TYR A 323 23.35 -25.42 -24.42
N ILE A 324 23.38 -24.09 -24.51
CA ILE A 324 22.24 -23.25 -24.13
C ILE A 324 21.39 -22.99 -25.37
N GLU A 325 20.11 -23.29 -25.30
CA GLU A 325 19.13 -22.96 -26.34
C GLU A 325 18.60 -21.55 -26.14
N ASN A 326 18.78 -20.69 -27.14
CA ASN A 326 18.47 -19.26 -27.02
C ASN A 326 16.96 -18.96 -27.10
N GLU A 327 16.26 -19.58 -28.04
CA GLU A 327 14.89 -19.21 -28.40
C GLU A 327 13.87 -19.36 -27.26
N ILE A 328 14.16 -20.26 -26.31
CA ILE A 328 13.26 -20.59 -25.20
C ILE A 328 13.89 -20.35 -23.83
N SER A 329 15.10 -19.77 -23.75
CA SER A 329 15.78 -19.58 -22.48
C SER A 329 15.42 -18.28 -21.77
N ARG A 330 15.39 -18.39 -20.44
CA ARG A 330 15.05 -17.31 -19.51
C ARG A 330 16.17 -17.16 -18.50
N ILE A 331 16.34 -15.94 -17.99
CA ILE A 331 17.35 -15.62 -16.98
C ILE A 331 16.69 -15.57 -15.60
N ILE A 332 17.26 -16.29 -14.65
CA ILE A 332 16.89 -16.26 -13.24
C ILE A 332 18.11 -15.82 -12.43
N GLU A 333 17.90 -15.05 -11.37
CA GLU A 333 18.99 -14.71 -10.45
C GLU A 333 19.27 -15.83 -9.47
N LYS A 334 20.54 -16.14 -9.28
CA LYS A 334 21.00 -17.15 -8.34
C LYS A 334 21.19 -16.58 -6.94
N ARG A 335 20.80 -17.37 -5.94
CA ARG A 335 21.20 -17.20 -4.54
C ARG A 335 22.05 -18.39 -4.12
N LYS A 336 23.04 -18.12 -3.28
CA LYS A 336 23.82 -19.17 -2.62
C LYS A 336 23.34 -19.27 -1.18
N GLU A 337 22.78 -20.41 -0.81
CA GLU A 337 22.49 -20.77 0.58
C GLU A 337 23.31 -22.01 0.92
N GLU A 338 24.31 -21.83 1.78
CA GLU A 338 25.27 -22.87 2.20
C GLU A 338 25.95 -23.58 1.02
N ASN A 339 25.58 -24.85 0.79
CA ASN A 339 26.11 -25.76 -0.23
C ASN A 339 25.21 -25.88 -1.47
N TYR A 340 24.08 -25.16 -1.52
CA TYR A 340 23.08 -25.24 -2.58
C TYR A 340 22.91 -23.91 -3.32
N ILE A 341 22.57 -24.01 -4.60
CA ILE A 341 22.17 -22.87 -5.42
C ILE A 341 20.64 -22.83 -5.38
N GLN A 342 20.05 -21.64 -5.23
CA GLN A 342 18.61 -21.44 -5.15
C GLN A 342 18.15 -20.33 -6.09
#